data_AF-A0A6V7H1A2-F1
#
_entry.id   AF-A0A6V7H1A2-F1
#
_cell.length_a   1.000
_cell.length_b   1.000
_cell.length_c   1.000
_cell.angle_alpha   90.00
_cell.angle_beta   90.00
_cell.angle_gamma   90.00
#
_symmetry.space_group_name_H-M   'P 1'
#
loop_
_entity.id
_entity.type
_entity.pdbx_description
1 polymer ?
#
loop_
_entity_poly.entity_id
_entity_poly.type
_entity_poly.pdbx_seq_one_letter_code
_entity_poly.pdbx_strand_id
1 'polypeptide(L)' 'MKKILRIEPRTGRLKKLKETEEKILICHIQEDSFTSGSQLALMAATLFDKKVRPELCRRLLRKYNSNARVPRRKNSI' A
#
# COMPACT_ATOMS: atom_id res chain seq x y z
N MET A 1 13.11 -3.83 44.15
CA MET A 1 12.92 -4.78 43.04
C MET A 1 12.67 -4.01 41.76
N LYS A 2 13.65 -3.91 40.85
CA LYS A 2 13.52 -3.16 39.58
C LYS A 2 12.66 -3.98 38.59
N LYS A 3 11.45 -3.51 38.27
CA LYS A 3 10.62 -4.08 37.21
C LYS A 3 11.25 -3.76 35.86
N ILE A 4 11.83 -4.77 35.21
CA ILE A 4 12.30 -4.69 33.82
C ILE A 4 11.05 -4.70 32.95
N LEU A 5 10.64 -3.53 32.46
CA LEU A 5 9.59 -3.40 31.46
C LEU A 5 10.07 -4.04 30.16
N ARG A 6 9.73 -5.31 29.93
CA ARG A 6 9.86 -5.94 28.63
C ARG A 6 8.82 -5.31 27.72
N ILE A 7 9.22 -4.27 26.98
CA ILE A 7 8.39 -3.66 25.95
C ILE A 7 8.38 -4.64 24.78
N GLU A 8 7.49 -5.63 24.83
CA GLU A 8 7.23 -6.47 23.68
C GLU A 8 6.67 -5.60 22.55
N PRO A 9 7.25 -5.64 21.34
CA PRO A 9 6.71 -4.89 20.22
C PRO A 9 5.29 -5.39 19.94
N ARG A 10 4.31 -4.49 19.93
CA ARG A 10 2.90 -4.81 19.65
C ARG A 10 2.78 -5.49 18.27
N THR A 11 2.72 -6.81 18.26
CA THR A 11 2.71 -7.68 17.07
C THR A 11 1.43 -7.59 16.23
N GLY A 12 0.43 -6.80 16.66
CA GLY A 12 -0.85 -6.66 15.94
C GLY A 12 -0.89 -5.60 14.83
N ARG A 13 0.01 -4.61 14.82
CA ARG A 13 -0.02 -3.53 13.82
C ARG A 13 0.91 -3.88 12.66
N LEU A 14 0.32 -4.33 11.55
CA LEU A 14 1.08 -4.53 10.30
C LEU A 14 1.89 -3.27 9.97
N LYS A 15 3.17 -3.50 9.64
CA LYS A 15 4.16 -2.45 9.44
C LYS A 15 3.65 -1.46 8.39
N LYS A 16 3.69 -0.17 8.74
CA LYS A 16 3.45 0.90 7.77
C LYS A 16 4.56 0.87 6.73
N LEU A 17 4.23 1.14 5.47
CA LEU A 17 5.22 1.43 4.45
C LEU A 17 5.98 2.70 4.86
N LYS A 18 7.29 2.72 4.65
CA LYS A 18 8.09 3.95 4.72
C LYS A 18 7.78 4.82 3.51
N GLU A 19 8.00 6.12 3.62
CA GLU A 19 7.76 7.06 2.50
C GLU A 19 8.53 6.68 1.24
N THR A 20 9.73 6.10 1.36
CA THR A 20 10.51 5.60 0.22
C THR A 20 9.87 4.38 -0.44
N GLU A 21 9.32 3.46 0.36
CA GLU A 21 8.62 2.26 -0.13
C GLU A 21 7.29 2.66 -0.78
N GLU A 22 6.58 3.65 -0.23
CA GLU A 22 5.39 4.23 -0.85
C GLU A 22 5.73 4.83 -2.21
N LYS A 23 6.81 5.63 -2.33
CA LYS A 23 7.25 6.23 -3.61
C LYS A 23 7.53 5.19 -4.69
N ILE A 24 8.25 4.11 -4.36
CA ILE A 24 8.56 3.05 -5.32
C ILE A 24 7.28 2.36 -5.80
N LEU A 25 6.35 2.06 -4.88
CA LEU A 25 5.05 1.48 -5.25
C LEU A 25 4.23 2.43 -6.13
N ILE A 26 4.26 3.73 -5.88
CA ILE A 26 3.56 4.72 -6.69
C ILE A 26 4.12 4.78 -8.10
N CYS A 27 5.45 4.73 -8.27
CA CYS A 27 6.06 4.68 -9.60
C CYS A 27 5.57 3.46 -10.39
N HIS A 28 5.53 2.27 -9.77
CA HIS A 28 4.98 1.07 -10.40
C HIS A 28 3.48 1.20 -10.73
N ILE A 29 2.68 1.81 -9.85
CA ILE A 29 1.25 2.06 -10.11
C ILE A 29 1.05 3.02 -11.29
N GLN A 30 1.93 4.01 -11.47
CA GLN A 30 1.85 4.96 -12.57
C GLN A 30 2.17 4.29 -13.91
N GLU A 31 3.11 3.35 -13.93
CA GLU A 31 3.41 2.52 -15.10
C GLU A 31 2.28 1.52 -15.40
N ASP A 32 1.72 0.88 -14.37
CA ASP A 32 0.65 -0.10 -14.50
C ASP A 32 -0.64 0.33 -13.78
N SER A 33 -1.46 1.09 -14.52
CA SER A 33 -2.68 1.75 -14.03
C SER A 33 -3.77 0.78 -13.53
N PHE A 34 -3.65 -0.52 -13.80
CA PHE A 34 -4.66 -1.54 -13.48
C PHE A 34 -4.34 -2.35 -12.22
N THR A 35 -3.29 -1.99 -11.47
CA THR A 35 -2.92 -2.72 -10.26
C THR A 35 -3.94 -2.56 -9.12
N SER A 36 -4.54 -3.67 -8.72
CA SER A 36 -5.43 -3.74 -7.55
C SER A 36 -4.65 -3.66 -6.24
N GLY A 37 -5.30 -3.24 -5.15
CA GLY A 37 -4.65 -3.16 -3.83
C GLY A 37 -4.09 -4.49 -3.31
N SER A 38 -4.63 -5.62 -3.74
CA SER A 38 -4.12 -6.96 -3.40
C SER A 38 -2.85 -7.30 -4.18
N GLN A 39 -2.80 -6.97 -5.48
CA GLN A 39 -1.60 -7.13 -6.31
C GLN A 39 -0.48 -6.20 -5.81
N LEU A 40 -0.83 -4.97 -5.43
CA LEU A 40 0.13 -4.04 -4.85
C LEU A 40 0.70 -4.53 -3.52
N ALA A 41 -0.12 -5.21 -2.70
CA ALA A 41 0.36 -5.83 -1.46
C ALA A 41 1.29 -7.01 -1.73
N LEU A 42 1.04 -7.79 -2.79
CA LEU A 42 1.93 -8.86 -3.23
C LEU A 42 3.26 -8.30 -3.75
N MET A 43 3.23 -7.25 -4.57
CA MET A 43 4.43 -6.53 -5.01
C MET A 43 5.22 -5.93 -3.84
N ALA A 44 4.53 -5.33 -2.86
CA ALA A 44 5.20 -4.81 -1.68
C ALA A 44 5.87 -5.95 -0.88
N ALA A 45 5.27 -7.14 -0.85
CA ALA A 45 5.86 -8.31 -0.23
C ALA A 45 7.08 -8.83 -0.98
N THR A 46 7.08 -8.84 -2.31
CA THR A 46 8.22 -9.29 -3.11
C THR A 46 9.37 -8.26 -3.12
N LEU A 47 9.05 -6.97 -3.20
CA LEU A 47 10.06 -5.90 -3.28
C LEU A 47 10.73 -5.59 -1.94
N PHE A 48 9.97 -5.64 -0.84
CA PHE A 48 10.45 -5.18 0.47
C PHE A 48 10.54 -6.29 1.51
N ASP A 49 10.27 -7.54 1.12
CA ASP A 49 10.16 -8.70 2.02
C ASP A 49 9.24 -8.44 3.23
N LYS A 50 8.14 -7.72 2.95
CA LYS A 50 7.20 -7.25 3.99
C LYS A 50 5.78 -7.52 3.59
N LYS A 51 5.06 -8.25 4.45
CA LYS A 51 3.61 -8.33 4.35
C LYS A 51 2.99 -6.97 4.68
N VAL A 52 2.34 -6.38 3.67
CA VAL A 52 1.52 -5.17 3.81
C VAL A 52 0.05 -5.55 3.76
N ARG A 53 -0.79 -4.84 4.52
CA ARG A 53 -2.24 -5.03 4.42
C ARG A 53 -2.74 -4.53 3.06
N PRO A 54 -3.54 -5.32 2.32
CA PRO A 54 -4.20 -4.84 1.10
C PRO A 54 -5.00 -3.55 1.32
N GLU A 55 -5.57 -3.36 2.51
CA GLU A 55 -6.30 -2.15 2.88
C GLU A 55 -5.43 -0.88 2.88
N LEU A 56 -4.14 -1.01 3.20
CA LEU A 56 -3.16 0.08 3.14
C LEU A 56 -2.85 0.43 1.68
N CYS A 57 -2.64 -0.59 0.86
CA CYS A 57 -2.44 -0.47 -0.58
C CYS A 57 -3.63 0.19 -1.28
N ARG A 58 -4.88 -0.16 -0.92
CA ARG A 58 -6.08 0.52 -1.43
C ARG A 58 -6.14 2.00 -1.05
N ARG A 59 -5.73 2.36 0.17
CA ARG A 59 -5.65 3.77 0.59
C ARG A 59 -4.59 4.53 -0.20
N LEU A 60 -3.45 3.91 -0.50
CA LEU A 60 -2.42 4.49 -1.37
C LEU A 60 -2.97 4.74 -2.78
N LEU A 61 -3.60 3.74 -3.40
CA LEU A 61 -4.23 3.90 -4.72
C LEU A 61 -5.26 5.04 -4.75
N ARG A 62 -6.07 5.18 -3.69
CA ARG A 62 -7.01 6.31 -3.55
C ARG A 62 -6.31 7.65 -3.35
N LYS A 63 -5.30 7.72 -2.48
CA LYS A 63 -4.53 8.93 -2.19
C LYS A 63 -3.83 9.48 -3.42
N TYR A 64 -3.26 8.60 -4.24
CA TYR A 64 -2.54 8.97 -5.46
C TYR A 64 -3.41 8.95 -6.72
N ASN A 65 -4.74 8.81 -6.55
CA ASN A 65 -5.74 8.96 -7.60
C ASN A 65 -5.50 8.09 -8.85
N SER A 66 -4.82 6.93 -8.72
CA SER A 66 -4.57 6.04 -9.85
C SER A 66 -5.88 5.57 -10.52
N ASN A 67 -6.95 5.46 -9.72
CA ASN A 67 -8.31 5.12 -10.20
C ASN A 67 -9.16 6.33 -10.63
N ALA A 68 -8.75 7.58 -10.40
CA ALA A 68 -9.47 8.73 -10.96
C ALA A 68 -9.22 8.92 -12.46
N ARG A 69 -8.26 8.17 -13.00
CA ARG A 69 -8.04 8.04 -14.44
C ARG A 69 -8.90 6.96 -15.07
N VAL A 70 -10.02 6.55 -14.45
CA VAL A 70 -11.07 5.85 -15.21
C VAL A 70 -11.68 6.91 -16.14
N PRO A 71 -11.43 6.88 -17.46
CA PRO A 71 -12.11 7.79 -18.35
C PRO A 71 -13.59 7.53 -18.18
N ARG A 72 -14.31 8.55 -17.69
CA ARG A 72 -15.77 8.53 -17.63
C ARG A 72 -16.22 8.26 -19.06
N ARG A 73 -16.71 7.04 -19.36
CA ARG A 73 -17.28 6.75 -20.68
C ARG A 73 -18.34 7.82 -20.90
N LYS A 74 -18.14 8.66 -21.92
CA LYS A 74 -19.15 9.63 -22.34
C LYS A 74 -20.34 8.77 -22.72
N ASN A 75 -21.41 8.80 -21.93
CA ASN A 75 -22.66 8.19 -22.35
C ASN A 75 -23.07 8.92 -23.63
N SER A 76 -22.95 8.25 -24.77
CA SER A 76 -23.62 8.64 -26.00
C SER A 76 -25.11 8.41 -25.75
N ILE A 77 -25.82 9.49 -25.39
CA ILE A 77 -27.27 9.59 -25.55
C ILE A 77 -27.50 10.21 -26.92
#